data_AF-A0A813ITU3-F1
#
_entry.id   AF-A0A813ITU3-F1
#
_cell.length_a   1.000
_cell.length_b   1.000
_cell.length_c   1.000
_cell.angle_alpha   90.00
_cell.angle_beta   90.00
_cell.angle_gamma   90.00
#
_symmetry.space_group_name_H-M   'P 1'
#
loop_
_entity.id
_entity.type
_entity.pdbx_description
1 polymer ?
#
loop_
_entity_poly.entity_id
_entity_poly.type
_entity_poly.pdbx_seq_one_letter_code
_entity_poly.pdbx_strand_id
1 'polypeptide(L)'
;DNICGKFANGTLKITTRQTWQLHGVLKRDVKGTMRAINKACMDTIAACGDVCRNVLATSHPGACSKKIMDEVLNWTYQVHDHCLPRTGAYHEIFLMHGDEMAEKTQVLGCTPVEEEPLYGLTYLPRKFKVAFAIPPCNDVDVFAHCVGFIAVVK
;
A
#
# COMPACT_ATOMS: atom_id res chain seq x y z
N ASP A 1 -16.37 3.56 -5.07
CA ASP A 1 -17.51 3.14 -5.88
C ASP A 1 -17.47 3.72 -7.29
N ASN A 2 -17.79 5.00 -7.53
CA ASN A 2 -17.79 5.63 -8.86
C ASN A 2 -16.60 5.30 -9.81
N ILE A 3 -15.39 5.16 -9.27
CA ILE A 3 -14.19 4.78 -10.04
C ILE A 3 -14.37 3.41 -10.73
N CYS A 4 -14.94 2.41 -10.06
CA CYS A 4 -15.12 1.08 -10.64
C CYS A 4 -16.21 1.07 -11.73
N GLY A 5 -17.28 1.86 -11.58
CA GLY A 5 -18.30 2.02 -12.61
C GLY A 5 -17.81 2.77 -13.84
N LYS A 6 -16.91 3.75 -13.66
CA LYS A 6 -16.39 4.58 -14.76
C LYS A 6 -15.23 3.95 -15.52
N PHE A 7 -14.30 3.31 -14.82
CA PHE A 7 -13.03 2.86 -15.39
C PHE A 7 -12.84 1.34 -15.41
N ALA A 8 -13.71 0.60 -14.72
CA ALA A 8 -13.56 -0.84 -14.50
C ALA A 8 -14.87 -1.56 -14.83
N ASN A 9 -15.03 -2.80 -14.37
CA ASN A 9 -16.21 -3.63 -14.64
C ASN A 9 -17.42 -3.38 -13.71
N GLY A 10 -17.46 -2.27 -12.97
CA GLY A 10 -18.55 -1.96 -12.03
C GLY A 10 -18.54 -2.77 -10.72
N THR A 11 -17.51 -3.58 -10.45
CA THR A 11 -17.39 -4.34 -9.20
C THR A 11 -16.21 -3.87 -8.36
N LEU A 12 -16.36 -3.94 -7.04
CA LEU A 12 -15.30 -3.66 -6.08
C LEU A 12 -15.08 -4.89 -5.20
N LYS A 13 -13.88 -5.48 -5.27
CA LYS A 13 -13.57 -6.71 -4.54
C LYS A 13 -12.80 -6.39 -3.26
N ILE A 14 -13.37 -6.73 -2.10
CA ILE A 14 -12.66 -6.77 -0.82
C ILE A 14 -11.71 -7.97 -0.84
N THR A 15 -10.48 -7.77 -0.39
CA THR A 15 -9.48 -8.83 -0.30
C THR A 15 -9.35 -9.38 1.12
N THR A 16 -8.78 -10.58 1.24
CA THR A 16 -8.38 -11.17 2.54
C THR A 16 -7.25 -10.40 3.22
N ARG A 17 -6.72 -9.35 2.59
CA ARG A 17 -5.69 -8.47 3.14
C ARG A 17 -6.21 -7.06 3.39
N GLN A 18 -7.51 -6.89 3.65
CA GLN A 18 -8.09 -5.59 4.04
C GLN A 18 -7.85 -4.48 2.99
N THR A 19 -7.83 -4.84 1.71
CA THR A 19 -7.72 -3.88 0.59
C THR A 19 -8.85 -4.05 -0.41
N TRP A 20 -8.88 -3.12 -1.37
CA TRP A 20 -9.77 -3.17 -2.53
C TRP A 20 -9.04 -3.62 -3.80
N GLN A 21 -9.74 -4.32 -4.68
CA GLN A 21 -9.29 -4.61 -6.04
C GLN A 21 -10.35 -4.17 -7.06
N LEU A 22 -9.89 -3.47 -8.09
CA LEU A 22 -10.67 -3.08 -9.26
C LEU A 22 -10.25 -3.97 -10.45
N HIS A 23 -11.21 -4.51 -11.18
CA HIS A 23 -10.96 -5.44 -12.29
C HIS A 23 -11.52 -4.91 -13.61
N GLY A 24 -10.84 -5.22 -14.72
CA GLY A 24 -11.30 -4.85 -16.06
C GLY A 24 -10.94 -3.41 -16.47
N VAL A 25 -9.95 -2.79 -15.82
CA VAL A 25 -9.44 -1.49 -16.26
C VAL A 25 -8.68 -1.65 -17.57
N LEU A 26 -9.10 -0.93 -18.61
CA LEU A 26 -8.43 -0.97 -19.91
C LEU A 26 -7.10 -0.22 -19.84
N LYS A 27 -6.09 -0.68 -20.60
CA LYS A 27 -4.72 -0.12 -20.55
C LYS A 27 -4.67 1.40 -20.74
N ARG A 28 -5.48 1.94 -21.66
CA ARG A 28 -5.59 3.38 -21.94
C ARG A 28 -6.08 4.21 -20.74
N ASP A 29 -6.82 3.57 -19.83
CA ASP A 29 -7.50 4.21 -18.70
C ASP A 29 -6.72 4.03 -17.38
N VAL A 30 -5.60 3.28 -17.37
CA VAL A 30 -4.83 2.98 -16.16
C VAL A 30 -4.38 4.25 -15.44
N LYS A 31 -3.73 5.19 -16.14
CA LYS A 31 -3.26 6.44 -15.51
C LYS A 31 -4.43 7.28 -14.98
N GLY A 32 -5.54 7.35 -15.74
CA GLY A 32 -6.75 8.04 -15.30
C GLY A 32 -7.35 7.44 -14.03
N THR A 33 -7.34 6.10 -13.94
CA THR A 33 -7.80 5.35 -12.78
C THR A 33 -6.91 5.61 -11.56
N MET A 34 -5.58 5.52 -11.70
CA MET A 34 -4.65 5.78 -10.59
C MET A 34 -4.78 7.20 -10.05
N ARG A 35 -4.93 8.21 -10.92
CA ARG A 35 -5.18 9.60 -10.50
C ARG A 35 -6.53 9.75 -9.80
N ALA A 36 -7.56 9.05 -10.25
CA ALA A 36 -8.87 9.08 -9.59
C ALA A 36 -8.82 8.45 -8.19
N ILE A 37 -8.05 7.37 -8.02
CA ILE A 37 -7.80 6.74 -6.72
C ILE A 37 -7.05 7.71 -5.81
N ASN A 38 -5.99 8.35 -6.31
CA ASN A 38 -5.22 9.36 -5.58
C ASN A 38 -6.06 10.56 -5.12
N LYS A 39 -6.92 11.09 -6.01
CA LYS A 39 -7.87 12.15 -5.66
C LYS A 39 -8.90 11.75 -4.60
N ALA A 40 -9.10 10.45 -4.38
CA ALA A 40 -9.96 9.91 -3.33
C ALA A 40 -9.19 9.60 -2.04
N CYS A 41 -8.00 10.18 -1.84
CA CYS A 41 -7.12 9.99 -0.68
C CYS A 41 -6.70 8.53 -0.45
N MET A 42 -6.57 7.76 -1.53
CA MET A 42 -6.02 6.40 -1.53
C MET A 42 -4.87 6.30 -2.51
N ASP A 43 -3.97 5.35 -2.31
CA ASP A 43 -2.93 5.04 -3.27
C ASP A 43 -2.89 3.53 -3.55
N THR A 44 -2.07 3.14 -4.53
CA THR A 44 -1.79 1.74 -4.83
C THR A 44 -0.30 1.43 -4.75
N ILE A 45 0.46 2.26 -4.04
CA ILE A 45 1.90 2.04 -3.90
C ILE A 45 2.11 0.77 -3.08
N ALA A 46 3.11 -0.04 -3.45
CA ALA A 46 3.44 -1.30 -2.78
C ALA A 46 2.28 -2.33 -2.57
N ALA A 47 1.12 -2.13 -3.20
CA ALA A 47 0.01 -3.10 -3.15
C ALA A 47 0.41 -4.45 -3.78
N CYS A 48 1.29 -4.39 -4.77
CA CYS A 48 1.90 -5.52 -5.49
C CYS A 48 3.43 -5.41 -5.55
N GLY A 49 4.09 -6.41 -6.14
CA GLY A 49 5.56 -6.45 -6.24
C GLY A 49 6.25 -7.17 -5.07
N ASP A 50 7.58 -7.04 -5.05
CA ASP A 50 8.50 -7.64 -4.08
C ASP A 50 8.87 -6.63 -3.00
N VAL A 51 7.84 -6.24 -2.25
CA VAL A 51 7.81 -5.23 -1.21
C VAL A 51 6.99 -5.75 -0.03
N CYS A 52 6.95 -4.99 1.07
CA CYS A 52 5.95 -5.20 2.10
C CYS A 52 4.55 -4.92 1.53
N ARG A 53 3.65 -5.89 1.62
CA ARG A 53 2.24 -5.74 1.26
C ARG A 53 1.47 -5.07 2.39
N ASN A 54 0.20 -4.76 2.14
CA ASN A 54 -0.69 -4.17 3.15
C ASN A 54 -0.53 -4.83 4.53
N VAL A 55 -0.26 -3.99 5.54
CA VAL A 55 -0.11 -4.38 6.94
C VAL A 55 -1.51 -4.61 7.50
N LEU A 56 -1.76 -5.80 8.02
CA LEU A 56 -3.08 -6.11 8.59
C LEU A 56 -3.14 -5.75 10.07
N ALA A 57 -4.33 -5.38 10.53
CA ALA A 57 -4.65 -5.20 11.94
C ALA A 57 -6.00 -5.84 12.26
N THR A 58 -6.21 -6.33 13.47
CA THR A 58 -7.53 -6.80 13.91
C THR A 58 -8.58 -5.72 13.65
N SER A 59 -9.62 -6.11 12.92
CA SER A 59 -10.64 -5.21 12.38
C SER A 59 -11.95 -5.23 13.18
N HIS A 60 -12.10 -6.20 14.10
CA HIS A 60 -13.29 -6.35 14.91
C HIS A 60 -13.40 -5.25 15.98
N PRO A 61 -14.39 -4.34 15.91
CA PRO A 61 -14.50 -3.20 16.84
C PRO A 61 -14.65 -3.60 18.31
N GLY A 62 -15.17 -4.80 18.59
CA GLY A 62 -15.34 -5.34 19.93
C GLY A 62 -14.13 -6.09 20.49
N ALA A 63 -13.01 -6.15 19.76
CA ALA A 63 -11.84 -6.94 20.17
C ALA A 63 -11.14 -6.37 21.40
N CYS A 64 -11.17 -5.05 21.57
CA CYS A 64 -10.56 -4.34 22.70
C CYS A 64 -11.18 -2.96 22.90
N SER A 65 -10.70 -2.20 23.89
CA SER A 65 -11.09 -0.80 24.04
C SER A 65 -10.61 0.04 22.86
N LYS A 66 -11.34 1.12 22.53
CA LYS A 66 -10.95 2.06 21.47
C LYS A 66 -9.50 2.54 21.62
N LYS A 67 -9.05 2.84 22.84
CA LYS A 67 -7.68 3.30 23.12
C LYS A 67 -6.63 2.27 22.67
N ILE A 68 -6.86 0.99 22.96
CA ILE A 68 -5.94 -0.08 22.56
C ILE A 68 -5.97 -0.26 21.05
N MET A 69 -7.15 -0.20 20.44
CA MET A 69 -7.29 -0.27 18.98
C MET A 69 -6.52 0.86 18.29
N ASP A 70 -6.68 2.09 18.76
CA ASP A 70 -5.98 3.27 18.22
C ASP A 70 -4.46 3.13 18.37
N GLU A 71 -3.97 2.59 19.49
CA GLU A 71 -2.54 2.35 19.72
C GLU A 71 -1.96 1.28 18.77
N VAL A 72 -2.65 0.15 18.61
CA VAL A 72 -2.24 -0.90 17.68
C VAL A 72 -2.28 -0.41 16.23
N LEU A 73 -3.32 0.34 15.85
CA LEU A 73 -3.41 0.96 14.52
C LEU A 73 -2.26 1.92 14.27
N ASN A 74 -1.89 2.75 15.26
CA ASN A 74 -0.73 3.64 15.14
C ASN A 74 0.58 2.88 14.89
N TRP A 75 0.78 1.72 15.52
CA TRP A 75 1.92 0.84 15.20
C TRP A 75 1.85 0.29 13.78
N THR A 76 0.66 -0.09 13.31
CA THR A 76 0.49 -0.59 11.95
C THR A 76 0.80 0.47 10.90
N TYR A 77 0.42 1.73 11.14
CA TYR A 77 0.76 2.86 10.28
C TYR A 77 2.27 3.13 10.27
N GLN A 78 2.93 3.12 11.43
CA GLN A 78 4.39 3.29 11.48
C GLN A 78 5.13 2.20 10.69
N VAL A 79 4.71 0.94 10.82
CA VAL A 79 5.31 -0.17 10.04
C VAL A 79 5.02 -0.01 8.56
N HIS A 80 3.79 0.34 8.19
CA HIS A 80 3.39 0.61 6.82
C HIS A 80 4.27 1.70 6.21
N ASP A 81 4.33 2.88 6.84
CA ASP A 81 5.05 4.06 6.35
C ASP A 81 6.56 3.82 6.30
N HIS A 82 7.11 3.08 7.26
CA HIS A 82 8.51 2.68 7.22
C HIS A 82 8.83 1.78 6.02
N CYS A 83 7.88 0.94 5.63
CA CYS A 83 7.99 0.00 4.52
C CYS A 83 7.58 0.58 3.16
N LEU A 84 7.19 1.85 3.08
CA LEU A 84 6.87 2.46 1.80
C LEU A 84 8.16 2.70 0.97
N PRO A 85 8.17 2.31 -0.32
CA PRO A 85 9.27 2.69 -1.21
C PRO A 85 9.40 4.21 -1.27
N ARG A 86 10.63 4.72 -1.13
CA ARG A 86 10.91 6.16 -1.13
C ARG A 86 11.27 6.73 -2.50
N THR A 87 11.17 5.93 -3.55
CA THR A 87 11.43 6.35 -4.93
C THR A 87 10.29 7.21 -5.48
N GLY A 88 10.62 8.15 -6.37
CA GLY A 88 9.66 9.06 -7.00
C GLY A 88 8.83 8.41 -8.11
N ALA A 89 9.20 7.20 -8.53
CA ALA A 89 8.68 6.52 -9.72
C ALA A 89 7.15 6.43 -9.79
N TYR A 90 6.46 6.18 -8.66
CA TYR A 90 5.00 6.10 -8.65
C TYR A 90 4.34 7.41 -9.08
N HIS A 91 4.82 8.52 -8.53
CA HIS A 91 4.32 9.85 -8.84
C HIS A 91 4.65 10.24 -10.28
N GLU A 92 5.88 9.98 -10.72
CA GLU A 92 6.35 10.27 -12.07
C GLU A 92 5.56 9.51 -13.15
N ILE A 93 5.30 8.23 -12.94
CA ILE A 93 4.64 7.39 -13.94
C ILE A 93 3.13 7.67 -14.01
N PHE A 94 2.47 7.75 -12.85
CA PHE A 94 1.01 7.70 -12.77
C PHE A 94 0.33 9.04 -12.52
N LEU A 95 0.99 9.96 -11.79
CA LEU A 95 0.36 11.19 -11.32
C LEU A 95 0.73 12.40 -12.19
N MET A 96 1.99 12.53 -12.62
CA MET A 96 2.44 13.62 -13.48
C MET A 96 1.76 13.61 -14.86
N HIS A 97 1.54 14.80 -15.42
CA HIS A 97 0.93 15.01 -16.74
C HIS A 97 1.31 16.37 -17.35
N GLY A 98 1.32 16.47 -18.69
CA GLY A 98 1.66 17.72 -19.38
C GLY A 98 3.11 18.13 -19.16
N ASP A 99 3.36 19.42 -18.92
CA ASP A 99 4.70 19.99 -18.71
C ASP A 99 5.39 19.47 -17.44
N GLU A 100 4.65 18.87 -16.50
CA GLU A 100 5.20 18.16 -15.32
C GLU A 100 5.94 16.87 -15.72
N MET A 101 5.70 16.35 -16.92
CA MET A 101 6.45 15.23 -17.49
C MET A 101 7.75 15.65 -18.19
N ALA A 102 8.11 16.94 -18.18
CA ALA A 102 9.38 17.39 -18.75
C ALA A 102 10.49 16.49 -18.21
N GLU A 103 11.11 15.73 -19.14
CA GLU A 103 12.16 14.79 -18.80
C GLU A 103 13.15 15.47 -17.88
N LYS A 104 13.60 14.79 -16.81
CA LYS A 104 14.79 15.23 -16.09
C LYS A 104 15.91 15.31 -17.14
N THR A 105 16.15 16.50 -17.68
CA THR A 105 17.24 16.75 -18.63
C THR A 105 18.49 16.20 -17.96
N GLN A 106 19.16 15.24 -18.60
CA GLN A 106 20.44 14.74 -18.10
C GLN A 106 21.47 15.87 -18.20
N VAL A 107 21.57 16.68 -17.15
CA VAL A 107 22.59 17.72 -17.03
C VAL A 107 23.81 17.08 -16.37
N LEU A 108 24.66 16.42 -17.17
CA LEU A 108 25.95 15.81 -16.81
C LEU A 108 25.93 14.67 -15.76
N GLY A 109 26.57 13.54 -16.11
CA GLY A 109 27.27 12.63 -15.19
C GLY A 109 26.49 12.10 -13.98
N CYS A 110 25.84 10.95 -14.16
CA CYS A 110 25.09 10.19 -13.15
C CYS A 110 23.81 10.91 -12.67
N THR A 111 22.66 10.47 -13.18
CA THR A 111 21.38 10.62 -12.47
C THR A 111 21.61 10.32 -10.99
N PRO A 112 21.16 11.17 -10.03
CA PRO A 112 21.17 10.77 -8.64
C PRO A 112 20.42 9.46 -8.58
N VAL A 113 21.11 8.39 -8.21
CA VAL A 113 20.47 7.11 -7.93
C VAL A 113 19.42 7.46 -6.89
N GLU A 114 18.13 7.31 -7.23
CA GLU A 114 17.10 7.42 -6.21
C GLU A 114 17.41 6.31 -5.21
N GLU A 115 18.04 6.69 -4.11
CA GLU A 115 18.41 5.74 -3.07
C GLU A 115 17.12 5.27 -2.43
N GLU A 116 16.87 3.96 -2.51
CA GLU A 116 15.88 3.33 -1.66
C GLU A 116 16.62 2.79 -0.42
N PRO A 117 16.65 3.52 0.72
CA PRO A 117 17.40 3.10 1.91
C PRO A 117 16.95 1.76 2.51
N LEU A 118 15.68 1.36 2.37
CA LEU A 118 15.20 0.08 2.92
C LEU A 118 15.37 -1.07 1.93
N TYR A 119 14.92 -0.87 0.69
CA TYR A 119 14.84 -1.91 -0.33
C TYR A 119 16.08 -2.02 -1.21
N GLY A 120 16.90 -0.96 -1.28
CA GLY A 120 18.02 -0.88 -2.21
C GLY A 120 17.59 -1.00 -3.67
N LEU A 121 18.56 -1.30 -4.53
CA LEU A 121 18.34 -1.41 -5.99
C LEU A 121 17.48 -2.61 -6.38
N THR A 122 17.53 -3.69 -5.61
CA THR A 122 16.90 -4.97 -5.98
C THR A 122 15.56 -5.22 -5.31
N TYR A 123 15.17 -4.39 -4.35
CA TYR A 123 14.03 -4.66 -3.49
C TYR A 123 14.15 -6.01 -2.77
N LEU A 124 13.05 -6.52 -2.21
CA LEU A 124 13.06 -7.82 -1.55
C LEU A 124 13.13 -8.96 -2.57
N PRO A 125 13.60 -10.15 -2.20
CA PRO A 125 13.54 -11.33 -3.07
C PRO A 125 12.10 -11.74 -3.41
N ARG A 126 11.15 -11.42 -2.53
CA ARG A 126 9.72 -11.68 -2.73
C ARG A 126 8.85 -10.79 -1.85
N LYS A 127 7.54 -10.76 -2.15
CA LYS A 127 6.50 -10.16 -1.31
C LYS A 127 6.68 -10.50 0.17
N PHE A 128 6.60 -9.49 1.02
CA PHE A 128 6.66 -9.61 2.48
C PHE A 128 5.30 -9.24 3.09
N LYS A 129 4.88 -9.92 4.15
CA LYS A 129 3.55 -9.74 4.75
C LYS A 129 3.67 -9.56 6.26
N VAL A 130 2.98 -8.56 6.77
CA VAL A 130 2.89 -8.27 8.21
C VAL A 130 1.44 -8.29 8.66
N ALA A 131 1.18 -8.77 9.87
CA ALA A 131 -0.11 -8.69 10.52
C ALA A 131 0.01 -8.43 12.03
N PHE A 132 -0.96 -7.68 12.56
CA PHE A 132 -1.14 -7.38 13.97
C PHE A 132 -2.46 -7.98 14.45
N ALA A 133 -2.39 -8.88 15.43
CA ALA A 133 -3.55 -9.50 16.06
C ALA A 133 -3.76 -8.95 17.48
N ILE A 134 -5.02 -8.72 17.84
CA ILE A 134 -5.42 -8.32 19.19
C ILE A 134 -6.20 -9.48 19.82
N PRO A 135 -5.62 -10.19 20.81
CA PRO A 135 -6.32 -11.26 21.50
C PRO A 135 -7.66 -10.80 22.12
N PRO A 136 -8.68 -11.67 22.14
CA PRO A 136 -8.65 -13.07 21.70
C PRO A 136 -8.86 -13.27 20.19
N CYS A 137 -8.98 -12.19 19.40
CA CYS A 137 -9.29 -12.27 17.97
C CYS A 137 -8.06 -12.60 17.10
N ASN A 138 -8.24 -13.50 16.14
CA ASN A 138 -7.25 -13.83 15.11
C ASN A 138 -7.86 -13.72 13.70
N ASP A 139 -8.66 -12.68 13.47
CA ASP A 139 -9.31 -12.39 12.18
C ASP A 139 -8.31 -12.11 11.04
N VAL A 140 -7.11 -11.64 11.39
CA VAL A 140 -6.01 -11.41 10.45
C VAL A 140 -5.24 -12.67 10.05
N ASP A 141 -5.52 -13.81 10.68
CA ASP A 141 -4.79 -15.08 10.50
C ASP A 141 -3.26 -14.90 10.68
N VAL A 142 -2.85 -14.51 11.89
CA VAL A 142 -1.48 -14.02 12.20
C VAL A 142 -0.37 -15.00 11.82
N PHE A 143 -0.64 -16.29 11.78
CA PHE A 143 0.32 -17.34 11.43
C PHE A 143 0.59 -17.46 9.92
N ALA A 144 -0.22 -16.82 9.06
CA ALA A 144 -0.08 -16.87 7.61
C ALA A 144 0.88 -15.80 7.02
N HIS A 145 1.55 -15.03 7.87
CA HIS A 145 2.37 -13.86 7.48
C HIS A 145 3.85 -14.07 7.76
N CYS A 146 4.71 -13.28 7.11
CA CYS A 146 6.16 -13.33 7.32
C CYS A 146 6.53 -12.87 8.74
N VAL A 147 5.81 -11.86 9.24
CA VAL A 147 5.91 -11.37 10.61
C VAL A 147 4.51 -11.18 11.18
N GLY A 148 4.28 -11.74 12.36
CA GLY A 148 3.04 -11.60 13.11
C GLY A 148 3.31 -10.95 14.46
N PHE A 149 2.60 -9.87 14.76
CA PHE A 149 2.62 -9.19 16.06
C PHE A 149 1.34 -9.52 16.81
N ILE A 150 1.45 -9.93 18.07
CA ILE A 150 0.31 -10.19 18.94
C ILE A 150 0.35 -9.19 20.08
N ALA A 151 -0.71 -8.39 20.22
CA ALA A 151 -0.80 -7.40 21.28
C ALA A 151 -0.88 -8.08 22.65
N VAL A 152 -0.05 -7.63 23.60
CA VAL A 152 -0.10 -8.05 25.00
C VAL A 152 -0.61 -6.86 25.80
N VAL A 153 -1.87 -6.93 26.20
CA VAL A 153 -2.53 -5.91 27.01
C VAL A 153 -2.50 -6.37 28.47
N LYS A 154 -2.09 -5.49 29.38
CA LYS A 154 -2.15 -5.71 30.83
C LYS A 154 -3.44 -5.16 31.41
#